data_AF-A0A6N6JRC6-F1
#
_entry.id   AF-A0A6N6JRC6-F1
#
_cell.length_a   1.000
_cell.length_b   1.000
_cell.length_c   1.000
_cell.angle_alpha   90.00
_cell.angle_beta   90.00
_cell.angle_gamma   90.00
#
_symmetry.space_group_name_H-M   'P 1'
#
loop_
_entity.id
_entity.type
_entity.pdbx_description
1 polymer ?
#
loop_
_entity_poly.entity_id
_entity_poly.type
_entity_poly.pdbx_seq_one_letter_code
_entity_poly.pdbx_strand_id
1 'polypeptide(L)'
;MLGRRAREREDRLVVVADHAEVGPVAKPQVEQRLLEQIHVNASYHRVQEDLLRTPRSATPTRRNQGFNVHTFGLSALAVLNFGEWSRVSVGGEVYHDIVHSRRSDQNLVTGAVTSNPRLDDRGQFPDWSLYTSFGVYAQDEIRLADDLLLIRPGVRYSGFRAQADLDKSFSTLDGVNEYYGDITGALAFLIRPIDEFSIGVNLARGFRAPNLDDLAASKGTGAGNEIPNPDLEPEDQWSTELSVKGYVPTRSRESAAPHWISGNAAVFFSYFDNAFRRINTTFNGGNVVQFDNSGRYRIYGFEAEVSWFIGPELGLFGLPTDHIFFEGDALGIIANFTWTRGDDIKNDEPVSRIPPLMTEVALRYEAMRGKIYLEPYLQFVGRQDQLASGNKGDVRFTPHDEASYVLFGLRAGWYPVRNFNVNLNIQNIGNRAYHGLGNGTFGPGTNVILSAELKW
;
A
#
# COMPACT_ATOMS: atom_id res chain seq x y z
N MET A 1 -22.84 3.84 15.92
CA MET A 1 -22.16 2.55 15.71
C MET A 1 -22.31 2.17 14.25
N LEU A 2 -21.20 2.10 13.52
CA LEU A 2 -21.17 1.58 12.14
C LEU A 2 -20.78 0.11 12.25
N GLY A 3 -21.69 -0.80 11.92
CA GLY A 3 -21.35 -2.21 11.73
C GLY A 3 -21.02 -2.42 10.26
N ARG A 4 -19.74 -2.61 9.93
CA ARG A 4 -19.30 -3.12 8.63
C ARG A 4 -19.10 -4.63 8.74
N ARG A 5 -19.63 -5.40 7.79
CA ARG A 5 -19.29 -6.81 7.60
C ARG A 5 -18.86 -6.98 6.14
N ALA A 6 -17.57 -7.17 5.91
CA ALA A 6 -17.05 -7.64 4.63
C ALA A 6 -16.96 -9.18 4.68
N ARG A 7 -17.35 -9.84 3.60
CA ARG A 7 -17.05 -11.26 3.37
C ARG A 7 -16.34 -11.37 2.03
N GLU A 8 -15.13 -11.88 2.05
CA GLU A 8 -14.30 -12.14 0.88
C GLU A 8 -14.34 -13.64 0.62
N ARG A 9 -14.55 -14.05 -0.64
CA ARG A 9 -14.44 -15.44 -1.06
C ARG A 9 -13.66 -15.47 -2.37
N GLU A 10 -12.55 -16.19 -2.33
CA GLU A 10 -11.58 -16.28 -3.42
C GLU A 10 -11.58 -17.70 -3.97
N ASP A 11 -11.99 -17.88 -5.23
CA ASP A 11 -11.85 -19.14 -5.95
C ASP A 11 -10.79 -18.89 -7.07
N ARG A 12 -9.55 -19.37 -6.88
CA ARG A 12 -8.44 -19.24 -7.86
C ARG A 12 -8.28 -20.53 -8.67
N LEU A 13 -8.20 -20.42 -10.00
CA LEU A 13 -7.66 -21.47 -10.86
C LEU A 13 -6.31 -21.01 -11.40
N VAL A 14 -5.23 -21.70 -11.00
CA VAL A 14 -3.87 -21.45 -11.51
C VAL A 14 -3.50 -22.62 -12.41
N VAL A 15 -3.30 -22.37 -13.70
CA VAL A 15 -2.75 -23.36 -14.64
C VAL A 15 -1.27 -23.03 -14.85
N VAL A 16 -0.39 -23.80 -14.21
CA VAL A 16 1.06 -23.78 -14.49
C VAL A 16 1.33 -24.92 -15.45
N ALA A 17 1.81 -24.60 -16.66
CA ALA A 17 2.28 -25.61 -17.60
C ALA A 17 3.81 -25.66 -17.57
N ASP A 18 4.37 -26.52 -16.71
CA ASP A 18 5.78 -26.88 -16.76
C ASP A 18 5.96 -28.07 -17.71
N HIS A 19 6.67 -27.86 -18.82
CA HIS A 19 7.12 -28.94 -19.69
C HIS A 19 8.55 -29.34 -19.31
N ALA A 20 8.71 -30.46 -18.60
CA ALA A 20 10.00 -31.12 -18.41
C ALA A 20 9.88 -32.65 -18.64
N GLU A 21 10.51 -33.16 -19.70
CA GLU A 21 10.83 -34.58 -19.84
C GLU A 21 12.14 -34.89 -19.10
N VAL A 22 12.16 -35.96 -18.29
CA VAL A 22 13.33 -36.41 -17.53
C VAL A 22 14.07 -37.50 -18.31
N GLY A 23 15.32 -37.22 -18.70
CA GLY A 23 16.29 -38.18 -19.25
C GLY A 23 17.65 -38.06 -18.54
N PRO A 24 18.50 -39.12 -18.59
CA PRO A 24 19.64 -39.27 -17.67
C PRO A 24 20.78 -38.27 -17.92
N VAL A 25 21.48 -37.98 -16.81
CA VAL A 25 22.48 -36.94 -16.57
C VAL A 25 23.66 -36.97 -17.56
N ALA A 26 23.62 -36.06 -18.52
CA ALA A 26 24.81 -35.42 -19.09
C ALA A 26 24.89 -33.99 -18.52
N LYS A 27 26.10 -33.43 -18.35
CA LYS A 27 26.28 -32.01 -17.97
C LYS A 27 25.37 -31.16 -18.87
N PRO A 28 24.40 -30.39 -18.35
CA PRO A 28 23.50 -29.67 -19.21
C PRO A 28 24.30 -28.57 -19.89
N GLN A 29 24.58 -28.74 -21.19
CA GLN A 29 24.58 -27.59 -22.07
C GLN A 29 23.16 -27.06 -21.99
N VAL A 30 22.95 -26.02 -21.20
CA VAL A 30 21.66 -25.35 -21.11
C VAL A 30 21.43 -24.74 -22.49
N GLU A 31 20.66 -25.43 -23.35
CA GLU A 31 20.05 -24.78 -24.50
C GLU A 31 19.26 -23.58 -23.95
N GLN A 32 19.78 -22.38 -24.16
CA GLN A 32 19.06 -21.15 -23.84
C GLN A 32 17.82 -21.12 -24.73
N ARG A 33 16.69 -21.59 -24.19
CA ARG A 33 15.40 -21.50 -24.87
C ARG A 33 14.95 -20.05 -24.83
N LEU A 34 14.60 -19.52 -26.00
CA LEU A 34 14.12 -18.15 -26.15
C LEU A 34 12.91 -17.88 -25.24
N LEU A 35 11.96 -18.82 -25.15
CA LEU A 35 10.86 -18.75 -24.22
C LEU A 35 11.26 -19.46 -22.91
N GLU A 36 11.38 -18.69 -21.83
CA GLU A 36 11.73 -19.19 -20.50
C GLU A 36 10.47 -19.57 -19.71
N GLN A 37 9.43 -18.73 -19.75
CA GLN A 37 8.24 -18.91 -18.93
C GLN A 37 6.99 -18.35 -19.59
N ILE A 38 5.85 -18.99 -19.36
CA ILE A 38 4.53 -18.43 -19.66
C ILE A 38 3.58 -18.64 -18.47
N HIS A 39 2.87 -17.59 -18.09
CA HIS A 39 1.81 -17.62 -17.08
C HIS A 39 0.52 -17.13 -17.70
N VAL A 40 -0.57 -17.85 -17.45
CA VAL A 40 -1.92 -17.42 -17.84
C VAL A 40 -2.83 -17.57 -16.63
N ASN A 41 -3.54 -16.50 -16.28
CA ASN A 41 -4.48 -16.50 -15.17
C ASN A 41 -5.86 -16.07 -15.67
N ALA A 42 -6.88 -16.87 -15.35
CA ALA A 42 -8.27 -16.47 -15.45
C ALA A 42 -8.86 -16.43 -14.04
N SER A 43 -9.58 -15.37 -13.70
CA SER A 43 -10.10 -15.15 -12.37
C SER A 43 -11.54 -14.62 -12.38
N TYR A 44 -12.27 -14.95 -11.32
CA TYR A 44 -13.56 -14.37 -11.00
C TYR A 44 -13.55 -13.98 -9.52
N HIS A 45 -13.87 -12.72 -9.22
CA HIS A 45 -13.96 -12.23 -7.87
C HIS A 45 -15.33 -11.59 -7.62
N ARG A 46 -15.90 -11.82 -6.43
CA ARG A 46 -17.13 -11.18 -5.99
C ARG A 46 -16.89 -10.46 -4.66
N VAL A 47 -17.06 -9.14 -4.68
CA VAL A 47 -17.05 -8.30 -3.48
C VAL A 47 -18.48 -7.93 -3.12
N GLN A 48 -18.81 -7.93 -1.82
CA GLN A 48 -20.10 -7.43 -1.33
C GLN A 48 -19.88 -6.53 -0.10
N GLU A 49 -20.51 -5.37 -0.12
CA GLU A 49 -20.60 -4.47 1.03
C GLU A 49 -22.07 -4.22 1.39
N ASP A 50 -22.36 -4.24 2.69
CA ASP A 50 -23.63 -3.84 3.26
C ASP A 50 -23.38 -2.79 4.35
N LEU A 51 -24.08 -1.66 4.26
CA LEU A 51 -23.97 -0.55 5.19
C LEU A 51 -25.34 -0.16 5.74
N LEU A 52 -25.44 -0.21 7.06
CA LEU A 52 -26.57 0.34 7.82
C LEU A 52 -26.17 1.68 8.43
N ARG A 53 -26.90 2.73 8.06
CA ARG A 53 -26.67 4.09 8.55
C ARG A 53 -27.95 4.68 9.11
N THR A 54 -27.84 5.32 10.26
CA THR A 54 -28.92 6.14 10.83
C THR A 54 -28.48 7.60 10.72
N PRO A 55 -28.88 8.34 9.67
CA PRO A 55 -28.51 9.75 9.53
C PRO A 55 -29.05 10.54 10.72
N ARG A 56 -28.26 11.50 11.22
CA ARG A 56 -28.78 12.51 12.15
C ARG A 56 -29.69 13.43 11.34
N SER A 57 -30.98 13.18 11.41
CA SER A 57 -32.03 13.95 10.73
C SER A 57 -33.21 14.14 11.68
N ALA A 58 -34.03 15.17 11.45
CA ALA A 58 -35.24 15.41 12.22
C ALA A 58 -36.23 14.23 12.19
N THR A 59 -36.17 13.39 11.14
CA THR A 59 -36.90 12.12 11.06
C THR A 59 -35.91 10.95 11.25
N PRO A 60 -36.10 10.08 12.24
CA PRO A 60 -35.20 8.95 12.44
C PRO A 60 -35.44 7.93 11.32
N THR A 61 -34.50 7.88 10.39
CA THR A 61 -34.50 6.92 9.28
C THR A 61 -33.30 5.99 9.41
N ARG A 62 -33.48 4.72 9.06
CA ARG A 62 -32.40 3.75 8.90
C ARG A 62 -32.23 3.46 7.42
N ARG A 63 -31.13 3.91 6.86
CA ARG A 63 -30.69 3.60 5.50
C ARG A 63 -29.97 2.26 5.50
N ASN A 64 -30.43 1.35 4.65
CA ASN A 64 -29.75 0.12 4.32
C ASN A 64 -29.31 0.21 2.86
N GLN A 65 -28.00 0.28 2.63
CA GLN A 65 -27.42 0.33 1.29
C GLN A 65 -26.44 -0.82 1.14
N GLY A 66 -26.31 -1.35 -0.06
CA GLY A 66 -25.31 -2.35 -0.35
C GLY A 66 -24.93 -2.36 -1.81
N PHE A 67 -23.78 -2.92 -2.11
CA PHE A 67 -23.36 -3.17 -3.47
C PHE A 67 -22.62 -4.49 -3.57
N ASN A 68 -22.65 -5.09 -4.75
CA ASN A 68 -21.83 -6.22 -5.12
C ASN A 68 -21.12 -5.95 -6.44
N VAL A 69 -19.84 -6.29 -6.48
CA VAL A 69 -19.00 -6.18 -7.67
C VAL A 69 -18.65 -7.58 -8.13
N HIS A 70 -18.89 -7.86 -9.40
CA HIS A 70 -18.45 -9.08 -10.07
C HIS A 70 -17.31 -8.72 -11.03
N THR A 71 -16.12 -9.21 -10.74
CA THR A 71 -14.90 -8.95 -11.52
C THR A 71 -14.51 -10.20 -12.28
N PHE A 72 -14.38 -10.10 -13.59
CA PHE A 72 -13.80 -11.14 -14.44
C PHE A 72 -12.43 -10.68 -14.91
N GLY A 73 -11.40 -11.50 -14.73
CA GLY A 73 -10.02 -11.17 -15.08
C GLY A 73 -9.39 -12.21 -15.98
N LEU A 74 -8.61 -11.75 -16.95
CA LEU A 74 -7.69 -12.57 -17.72
C LEU A 74 -6.34 -11.85 -17.80
N SER A 75 -5.25 -12.53 -17.47
CA SER A 75 -3.90 -12.02 -17.67
C SER A 75 -2.98 -13.08 -18.25
N ALA A 76 -1.99 -12.63 -19.02
CA ALA A 76 -0.94 -13.47 -19.58
C ALA A 76 0.41 -12.75 -19.48
N LEU A 77 1.47 -13.51 -19.19
CA LEU A 77 2.85 -13.03 -19.11
C LEU A 77 3.76 -14.07 -19.76
N ALA A 78 4.62 -13.63 -20.66
CA ALA A 78 5.70 -14.42 -21.21
C ALA A 78 7.05 -13.79 -20.84
N VAL A 79 8.01 -14.63 -20.46
CA VAL A 79 9.40 -14.25 -20.20
C VAL A 79 10.27 -14.85 -21.29
N LEU A 80 10.97 -13.97 -22.00
CA LEU A 80 11.88 -14.29 -23.08
C LEU A 80 13.31 -14.05 -22.63
N ASN A 81 14.19 -15.01 -22.90
CA ASN A 81 15.60 -14.95 -22.55
C ASN A 81 16.43 -14.77 -23.84
N PHE A 82 17.15 -13.65 -23.94
CA PHE A 82 18.02 -13.31 -25.07
C PHE A 82 19.50 -13.45 -24.71
N GLY A 83 19.83 -14.49 -23.95
CA GLY A 83 21.18 -14.79 -23.48
C GLY A 83 21.49 -14.10 -22.16
N GLU A 84 22.79 -13.87 -21.90
CA GLU A 84 23.23 -13.39 -20.58
C GLU A 84 22.94 -11.91 -20.33
N TRP A 85 22.67 -11.13 -21.37
CA TRP A 85 22.60 -9.67 -21.30
C TRP A 85 21.18 -9.11 -21.35
N SER A 86 20.14 -9.88 -21.72
CA SER A 86 18.75 -9.39 -21.80
C SER A 86 17.72 -10.45 -21.44
N ARG A 87 16.74 -10.04 -20.63
CA ARG A 87 15.58 -10.84 -20.24
C ARG A 87 14.31 -10.00 -20.33
N VAL A 88 13.49 -10.29 -21.33
CA VAL A 88 12.30 -9.49 -21.68
C VAL A 88 11.04 -10.14 -21.15
N SER A 89 10.29 -9.40 -20.34
CA SER A 89 8.93 -9.76 -19.92
C SER A 89 7.91 -9.03 -20.80
N VAL A 90 6.99 -9.76 -21.41
CA VAL A 90 5.86 -9.17 -22.18
C VAL A 90 4.56 -9.73 -21.64
N GLY A 91 3.59 -8.88 -21.37
CA GLY A 91 2.32 -9.33 -20.82
C GLY A 91 1.14 -8.45 -21.23
N GLY A 92 -0.04 -8.95 -20.93
CA GLY A 92 -1.30 -8.25 -21.13
C GLY A 92 -2.35 -8.73 -20.16
N GLU A 93 -3.29 -7.85 -19.84
CA GLU A 93 -4.38 -8.14 -18.91
C GLU A 93 -5.65 -7.37 -19.26
N VAL A 94 -6.78 -7.93 -18.87
CA VAL A 94 -8.10 -7.33 -18.96
C VAL A 94 -8.91 -7.71 -17.74
N TYR A 95 -9.59 -6.73 -17.15
CA TYR A 95 -10.54 -6.91 -16.06
C TYR A 95 -11.85 -6.20 -16.40
N HIS A 96 -12.97 -6.85 -16.07
CA HIS A 96 -14.30 -6.31 -16.28
C HIS A 96 -15.14 -6.44 -15.01
N ASP A 97 -15.56 -5.31 -14.49
CA ASP A 97 -16.39 -5.17 -13.30
C ASP A 97 -17.83 -4.86 -13.67
N ILE A 98 -18.75 -5.59 -13.05
CA ILE A 98 -20.19 -5.33 -13.06
C ILE A 98 -20.62 -5.01 -11.64
N VAL A 99 -21.14 -3.80 -11.43
CA VAL A 99 -21.55 -3.29 -10.12
C VAL A 99 -23.07 -3.28 -10.03
N HIS A 100 -23.58 -4.02 -9.05
CA HIS A 100 -24.97 -3.95 -8.64
C HIS A 100 -25.10 -3.17 -7.34
N SER A 101 -26.04 -2.23 -7.27
CA SER A 101 -26.30 -1.45 -6.06
C SER A 101 -27.77 -1.52 -5.66
N ARG A 102 -28.01 -1.41 -4.36
CA ARG A 102 -29.35 -1.39 -3.77
C ARG A 102 -29.42 -0.41 -2.63
N ARG A 103 -30.62 0.13 -2.40
CA ARG A 103 -30.89 0.94 -1.21
C ARG A 103 -32.35 0.88 -0.80
N SER A 104 -32.55 0.74 0.51
CA SER A 104 -33.84 0.95 1.16
C SER A 104 -33.69 1.92 2.34
N ASP A 105 -34.68 2.78 2.52
CA ASP A 105 -34.78 3.66 3.67
C ASP A 105 -35.98 3.24 4.53
N GLN A 106 -35.75 2.98 5.82
CA GLN A 106 -36.81 2.64 6.76
C GLN A 106 -37.06 3.80 7.72
N ASN A 107 -38.31 4.23 7.84
CA ASN A 107 -38.73 5.16 8.88
C ASN A 107 -38.79 4.42 10.23
N LEU A 108 -38.03 4.88 11.22
CA LEU A 108 -37.94 4.23 12.54
C LEU A 108 -39.12 4.55 13.46
N VAL A 109 -39.97 5.53 13.12
CA VAL A 109 -41.20 5.85 13.85
C VAL A 109 -42.37 5.00 13.36
N THR A 110 -42.57 4.94 12.04
CA THR A 110 -43.73 4.26 11.44
C THR A 110 -43.43 2.82 11.05
N GLY A 111 -42.16 2.42 11.02
CA GLY A 111 -41.71 1.12 10.50
C GLY A 111 -41.76 1.00 8.98
N ALA A 112 -42.31 1.99 8.27
CA ALA A 112 -42.49 1.97 6.82
C ALA A 112 -41.13 1.90 6.10
N VAL A 113 -40.99 0.94 5.19
CA VAL A 113 -39.82 0.80 4.32
C VAL A 113 -40.15 1.43 2.97
N THR A 114 -39.29 2.35 2.54
CA THR A 114 -39.33 2.91 1.19
C THR A 114 -38.20 2.26 0.39
N SER A 115 -38.56 1.28 -0.42
CA SER A 115 -37.74 0.69 -1.49
C SER A 115 -38.45 1.02 -2.80
N ASN A 116 -38.15 2.19 -3.37
CA ASN A 116 -38.61 2.52 -4.71
C ASN A 116 -37.57 1.97 -5.69
N PRO A 117 -37.93 1.43 -6.86
CA PRO A 117 -36.97 1.14 -7.92
C PRO A 117 -36.00 2.32 -8.19
N ARG A 118 -36.51 3.56 -8.14
CA ARG A 118 -35.69 4.79 -8.23
C ARG A 118 -34.75 5.03 -7.04
N LEU A 119 -34.99 4.39 -5.89
CA LEU A 119 -34.10 4.43 -4.73
C LEU A 119 -33.03 3.34 -4.80
N ASP A 120 -33.30 2.19 -5.43
CA ASP A 120 -32.26 1.19 -5.73
C ASP A 120 -31.18 1.79 -6.64
N ASP A 121 -31.60 2.64 -7.59
CA ASP A 121 -30.69 3.45 -8.41
C ASP A 121 -30.00 4.60 -7.64
N ARG A 122 -30.40 4.89 -6.39
CA ARG A 122 -29.76 5.84 -5.45
C ARG A 122 -28.93 5.14 -4.37
N GLY A 123 -28.47 3.94 -4.69
CA GLY A 123 -27.38 3.28 -3.97
C GLY A 123 -26.11 4.13 -3.97
N GLN A 124 -25.02 3.56 -3.46
CA GLN A 124 -23.74 4.27 -3.49
C GLN A 124 -23.28 4.51 -4.93
N PHE A 125 -23.62 3.61 -5.84
CA PHE A 125 -23.38 3.68 -7.27
C PHE A 125 -24.72 3.50 -8.00
N PRO A 126 -24.87 4.02 -9.23
CA PRO A 126 -25.97 3.60 -10.11
C PRO A 126 -25.93 2.08 -10.32
N ASP A 127 -27.09 1.44 -10.28
CA ASP A 127 -27.18 0.00 -10.55
C ASP A 127 -26.77 -0.30 -12.00
N TRP A 128 -26.17 -1.46 -12.25
CA TRP A 128 -25.60 -1.88 -13.54
C TRP A 128 -24.45 -1.00 -14.06
N SER A 129 -23.70 -0.35 -13.17
CA SER A 129 -22.49 0.35 -13.57
C SER A 129 -21.39 -0.64 -13.98
N LEU A 130 -20.62 -0.30 -15.01
CA LEU A 130 -19.57 -1.13 -15.57
C LEU A 130 -18.22 -0.39 -15.49
N TYR A 131 -17.16 -1.14 -15.18
CA TYR A 131 -15.80 -0.62 -15.27
C TYR A 131 -14.89 -1.67 -15.90
N THR A 132 -14.25 -1.33 -17.01
CA THR A 132 -13.34 -2.24 -17.72
C THR A 132 -11.95 -1.64 -17.74
N SER A 133 -10.94 -2.40 -17.37
CA SER A 133 -9.54 -2.04 -17.53
C SER A 133 -8.85 -3.05 -18.44
N PHE A 134 -7.90 -2.58 -19.23
CA PHE A 134 -6.97 -3.45 -19.93
C PHE A 134 -5.60 -2.81 -20.00
N GLY A 135 -4.57 -3.63 -20.21
CA GLY A 135 -3.25 -3.11 -20.53
C GLY A 135 -2.37 -4.14 -21.19
N VAL A 136 -1.39 -3.62 -21.91
CA VAL A 136 -0.32 -4.38 -22.56
C VAL A 136 1.00 -3.74 -22.20
N TYR A 137 1.99 -4.56 -21.88
CA TYR A 137 3.25 -4.08 -21.34
C TYR A 137 4.43 -4.93 -21.76
N ALA A 138 5.59 -4.30 -21.77
CA ALA A 138 6.87 -4.95 -21.96
C ALA A 138 7.91 -4.30 -21.04
N GLN A 139 8.81 -5.12 -20.51
CA GLN A 139 9.95 -4.67 -19.72
C GLN A 139 11.15 -5.54 -20.06
N ASP A 140 12.31 -4.91 -20.26
CA ASP A 140 13.58 -5.62 -20.40
C ASP A 140 14.39 -5.51 -19.11
N GLU A 141 15.22 -6.51 -18.84
CA GLU A 141 16.30 -6.45 -17.85
C GLU A 141 17.61 -6.65 -18.59
N ILE A 142 18.36 -5.56 -18.76
CA ILE A 142 19.62 -5.54 -19.48
C ILE A 142 20.77 -5.58 -18.47
N ARG A 143 21.67 -6.55 -18.61
CA ARG A 143 22.85 -6.74 -17.76
C ARG A 143 24.11 -6.36 -18.54
N LEU A 144 24.90 -5.44 -17.99
CA LEU A 144 26.11 -4.90 -18.61
C LEU A 144 27.28 -4.93 -17.63
N ALA A 145 28.50 -5.04 -18.19
CA ALA A 145 29.76 -4.99 -17.46
C ALA A 145 29.80 -5.96 -16.26
N ASP A 146 29.56 -7.25 -16.53
CA ASP A 146 29.59 -8.32 -15.52
C ASP A 146 28.70 -8.03 -14.30
N ASP A 147 27.43 -7.66 -14.56
CA ASP A 147 26.42 -7.29 -13.56
C ASP A 147 26.71 -6.02 -12.73
N LEU A 148 27.76 -5.26 -13.07
CA LEU A 148 28.02 -3.93 -12.50
C LEU A 148 26.85 -2.97 -12.77
N LEU A 149 26.23 -3.04 -13.95
CA LEU A 149 25.13 -2.18 -14.35
C LEU A 149 23.95 -3.01 -14.86
N LEU A 150 22.80 -2.88 -14.18
CA LEU A 150 21.52 -3.39 -14.65
C LEU A 150 20.63 -2.22 -15.06
N ILE A 151 20.04 -2.30 -16.25
CA ILE A 151 19.11 -1.31 -16.79
C ILE A 151 17.76 -2.01 -17.01
N ARG A 152 16.68 -1.41 -16.51
CA ARG A 152 15.32 -1.92 -16.69
C ARG A 152 14.41 -0.86 -17.32
N PRO A 153 14.35 -0.78 -18.66
CA PRO A 153 13.32 -0.02 -19.34
C PRO A 153 12.01 -0.81 -19.36
N GLY A 154 10.90 -0.14 -19.05
CA GLY A 154 9.57 -0.70 -19.10
C GLY A 154 8.58 0.29 -19.72
N VAL A 155 7.63 -0.23 -20.50
CA VAL A 155 6.56 0.54 -21.12
C VAL A 155 5.25 -0.21 -21.00
N ARG A 156 4.16 0.53 -20.81
CA ARG A 156 2.83 -0.02 -20.72
C ARG A 156 1.82 0.92 -21.35
N TYR A 157 0.92 0.38 -22.16
CA TYR A 157 -0.32 1.05 -22.51
C TYR A 157 -1.44 0.53 -21.62
N SER A 158 -2.22 1.43 -21.03
CA SER A 158 -3.42 1.07 -20.23
C SER A 158 -4.64 1.81 -20.75
N GLY A 159 -5.78 1.12 -20.78
CA GLY A 159 -7.08 1.69 -21.14
C GLY A 159 -8.15 1.35 -20.10
N PHE A 160 -9.05 2.30 -19.86
CA PHE A 160 -10.13 2.22 -18.87
C PHE A 160 -11.43 2.73 -19.48
N ARG A 161 -12.52 1.98 -19.32
CA ARG A 161 -13.87 2.36 -19.75
C ARG A 161 -14.81 2.34 -18.55
N ALA A 162 -15.42 3.47 -18.24
CA ALA A 162 -16.41 3.61 -17.18
C ALA A 162 -17.80 3.86 -17.77
N GLN A 163 -18.81 3.17 -17.27
CA GLN A 163 -20.21 3.37 -17.68
C GLN A 163 -21.12 3.39 -16.45
N ALA A 164 -21.92 4.44 -16.30
CA ALA A 164 -22.88 4.58 -15.20
C ALA A 164 -24.03 5.51 -15.58
N ASP A 165 -25.26 5.12 -15.26
CA ASP A 165 -26.45 5.91 -15.53
C ASP A 165 -26.78 6.82 -14.33
N LEU A 166 -26.26 8.05 -14.36
CA LEU A 166 -26.44 9.01 -13.27
C LEU A 166 -27.83 9.67 -13.27
N ASP A 167 -28.57 9.69 -14.37
CA ASP A 167 -29.88 10.37 -14.49
C ASP A 167 -30.89 9.88 -13.43
N LYS A 168 -30.78 8.59 -13.07
CA LYS A 168 -31.66 7.95 -12.09
C LYS A 168 -31.39 8.43 -10.66
N SER A 169 -30.15 8.83 -10.38
CA SER A 169 -29.67 9.28 -9.07
C SER A 169 -29.61 10.81 -8.95
N PHE A 170 -29.19 11.47 -10.01
CA PHE A 170 -28.89 12.89 -10.14
C PHE A 170 -29.37 13.38 -11.52
N SER A 171 -30.64 13.76 -11.64
CA SER A 171 -31.28 14.14 -12.91
C SER A 171 -30.73 15.41 -13.60
N THR A 172 -29.65 15.98 -13.09
CA THR A 172 -28.99 17.19 -13.60
C THR A 172 -27.50 16.95 -13.87
N LEU A 173 -27.02 15.71 -13.73
CA LEU A 173 -25.67 15.29 -14.08
C LEU A 173 -25.76 14.32 -15.25
N ASP A 174 -24.88 14.49 -16.23
CA ASP A 174 -24.81 13.58 -17.36
C ASP A 174 -24.37 12.17 -16.90
N GLY A 175 -24.84 11.14 -17.60
CA GLY A 175 -24.36 9.77 -17.40
C GLY A 175 -22.87 9.63 -17.73
N VAL A 176 -22.20 8.68 -17.09
CA VAL A 176 -20.79 8.37 -17.35
C VAL A 176 -20.70 7.40 -18.51
N ASN A 177 -19.93 7.72 -19.55
CA ASN A 177 -19.60 6.81 -20.64
C ASN A 177 -18.20 7.08 -21.22
N GLU A 178 -17.23 7.17 -20.33
CA GLU A 178 -15.90 7.71 -20.62
C GLU A 178 -14.87 6.62 -20.91
N TYR A 179 -13.91 6.96 -21.78
CA TYR A 179 -12.73 6.14 -22.04
C TYR A 179 -11.46 6.94 -21.81
N TYR A 180 -10.55 6.37 -21.01
CA TYR A 180 -9.26 6.96 -20.71
C TYR A 180 -8.17 5.97 -21.10
N GLY A 181 -7.14 6.44 -21.79
CA GLY A 181 -6.01 5.59 -22.16
C GLY A 181 -4.72 6.37 -22.30
N ASP A 182 -3.62 5.78 -21.86
CA ASP A 182 -2.32 6.43 -21.87
C ASP A 182 -1.15 5.42 -21.83
N ILE A 183 0.03 5.89 -22.22
CA ILE A 183 1.29 5.15 -22.22
C ILE A 183 2.13 5.57 -21.01
N THR A 184 2.35 4.64 -20.09
CA THR A 184 3.24 4.81 -18.94
C THR A 184 4.56 4.10 -19.18
N GLY A 185 5.56 4.46 -18.40
CA GLY A 185 6.87 3.83 -18.51
C GLY A 185 7.76 4.12 -17.32
N ALA A 186 8.76 3.27 -17.16
CA ALA A 186 9.78 3.41 -16.14
C ALA A 186 11.15 3.06 -16.72
N LEU A 187 12.18 3.71 -16.20
CA LEU A 187 13.57 3.43 -16.49
C LEU A 187 14.32 3.36 -15.17
N ALA A 188 14.76 2.16 -14.81
CA ALA A 188 15.56 1.95 -13.61
C ALA A 188 17.00 1.58 -13.96
N PHE A 189 17.94 2.16 -13.22
CA PHE A 189 19.35 1.82 -13.24
C PHE A 189 19.72 1.25 -11.87
N LEU A 190 20.46 0.15 -11.84
CA LEU A 190 21.03 -0.43 -10.64
C LEU A 190 22.53 -0.63 -10.87
N ILE A 191 23.35 0.10 -10.12
CA ILE A 191 24.80 0.04 -10.18
C ILE A 191 25.28 -0.75 -8.97
N ARG A 192 26.10 -1.78 -9.17
CA ARG A 192 26.69 -2.61 -8.12
C ARG A 192 28.22 -2.53 -8.16
N PRO A 193 28.84 -1.46 -7.61
CA PRO A 193 30.30 -1.31 -7.62
C PRO A 193 31.04 -2.50 -6.98
N ILE A 194 30.40 -3.14 -6.00
CA ILE A 194 30.81 -4.37 -5.31
C ILE A 194 29.55 -5.17 -4.94
N ASP A 195 29.68 -6.46 -4.67
CA ASP A 195 28.54 -7.35 -4.36
C ASP A 195 27.74 -6.91 -3.13
N GLU A 196 28.42 -6.27 -2.17
CA GLU A 196 27.88 -5.80 -0.91
C GLU A 196 27.11 -4.48 -0.99
N PHE A 197 27.16 -3.76 -2.12
CA PHE A 197 26.62 -2.41 -2.21
C PHE A 197 26.01 -2.10 -3.58
N SER A 198 24.80 -1.54 -3.57
CA SER A 198 24.09 -1.14 -4.78
C SER A 198 23.50 0.25 -4.68
N ILE A 199 23.54 0.99 -5.79
CA ILE A 199 22.89 2.29 -5.97
C ILE A 199 21.79 2.11 -7.01
N GLY A 200 20.57 2.50 -6.67
CA GLY A 200 19.41 2.50 -7.55
C GLY A 200 19.02 3.91 -7.98
N VAL A 201 18.68 4.10 -9.25
CA VAL A 201 17.98 5.29 -9.75
C VAL A 201 16.75 4.82 -10.51
N ASN A 202 15.58 5.35 -10.20
CA ASN A 202 14.34 5.04 -10.89
C ASN A 202 13.67 6.32 -11.39
N LEU A 203 13.28 6.33 -12.66
CA LEU A 203 12.52 7.40 -13.31
C LEU A 203 11.23 6.79 -13.83
N ALA A 204 10.07 7.33 -13.50
CA ALA A 204 8.81 6.80 -13.98
C ALA A 204 7.79 7.89 -14.35
N ARG A 205 6.96 7.58 -15.34
CA ARG A 205 5.71 8.29 -15.66
C ARG A 205 4.55 7.34 -15.42
N GLY A 206 3.56 7.78 -14.67
CA GLY A 206 2.30 7.09 -14.43
C GLY A 206 1.11 7.99 -14.76
N PHE A 207 -0.08 7.40 -14.81
CA PHE A 207 -1.34 8.14 -14.78
C PHE A 207 -2.38 7.34 -14.00
N ARG A 208 -3.40 8.02 -13.50
CA ARG A 208 -4.56 7.42 -12.84
C ARG A 208 -5.83 7.89 -13.53
N ALA A 209 -6.48 6.98 -14.26
CA ALA A 209 -7.83 7.21 -14.74
C ALA A 209 -8.80 7.33 -13.54
N PRO A 210 -9.83 8.19 -13.62
CA PRO A 210 -10.91 8.22 -12.64
C PRO A 210 -11.59 6.85 -12.58
N ASN A 211 -11.77 6.32 -11.37
CA ASN A 211 -12.50 5.06 -11.20
C ASN A 211 -14.01 5.33 -11.07
N LEU A 212 -14.82 4.27 -11.02
CA LEU A 212 -16.28 4.40 -10.87
C LEU A 212 -16.70 5.12 -9.57
N ASP A 213 -15.87 5.07 -8.53
CA ASP A 213 -16.09 5.77 -7.27
C ASP A 213 -15.95 7.29 -7.42
N ASP A 214 -14.94 7.71 -8.16
CA ASP A 214 -14.68 9.12 -8.46
C ASP A 214 -15.77 9.69 -9.39
N LEU A 215 -16.16 8.91 -10.41
CA LEU A 215 -17.05 9.35 -11.49
C LEU A 215 -18.55 9.29 -11.14
N ALA A 216 -18.97 8.29 -10.37
CA ALA A 216 -20.39 7.94 -10.25
C ALA A 216 -20.89 7.72 -8.81
N ALA A 217 -20.01 7.66 -7.81
CA ALA A 217 -20.44 7.37 -6.46
C ALA A 217 -21.02 8.58 -5.71
N SER A 218 -22.01 8.32 -4.87
CA SER A 218 -22.57 9.27 -3.91
C SER A 218 -22.43 8.75 -2.49
N LYS A 219 -21.76 9.53 -1.62
CA LYS A 219 -21.39 9.07 -0.27
C LYS A 219 -21.59 10.14 0.78
N GLY A 220 -21.84 9.72 2.01
CA GLY A 220 -21.62 10.61 3.15
C GLY A 220 -20.21 10.49 3.68
N THR A 221 -19.51 11.62 3.78
CA THR A 221 -18.17 11.70 4.36
C THR A 221 -18.20 12.51 5.65
N GLY A 222 -17.05 12.59 6.34
CA GLY A 222 -16.91 13.48 7.51
C GLY A 222 -17.00 14.97 7.15
N ALA A 223 -16.79 15.33 5.87
CA ALA A 223 -16.83 16.70 5.36
C ALA A 223 -18.21 17.10 4.80
N GLY A 224 -19.10 16.14 4.52
CA GLY A 224 -20.42 16.43 3.97
C GLY A 224 -20.98 15.30 3.12
N ASN A 225 -21.95 15.60 2.27
CA ASN A 225 -22.40 14.69 1.23
C ASN A 225 -21.50 14.88 0.00
N GLU A 226 -20.81 13.82 -0.40
CA GLU A 226 -19.98 13.75 -1.60
C GLU A 226 -20.84 13.33 -2.78
N ILE A 227 -20.79 14.11 -3.86
CA ILE A 227 -21.48 13.85 -5.12
C ILE A 227 -20.49 13.42 -6.21
N PRO A 228 -20.95 12.67 -7.21
CA PRO A 228 -20.12 12.26 -8.33
C PRO A 228 -19.64 13.44 -9.18
N ASN A 229 -18.54 13.25 -9.90
CA ASN A 229 -18.10 14.17 -10.96
C ASN A 229 -17.83 13.37 -12.25
N PRO A 230 -18.77 13.34 -13.22
CA PRO A 230 -18.58 12.62 -14.47
C PRO A 230 -17.51 13.26 -15.37
N ASP A 231 -17.16 14.53 -15.14
CA ASP A 231 -16.22 15.32 -15.95
C ASP A 231 -14.76 15.17 -15.51
N LEU A 232 -14.45 14.21 -14.61
CA LEU A 232 -13.07 14.01 -14.16
C LEU A 232 -12.18 13.55 -15.31
N GLU A 233 -11.01 14.17 -15.39
CA GLU A 233 -9.93 13.79 -16.27
C GLU A 233 -8.89 12.94 -15.52
N PRO A 234 -8.04 12.18 -16.21
CA PRO A 234 -6.96 11.46 -15.56
C PRO A 234 -5.94 12.37 -14.87
N GLU A 235 -5.35 11.86 -13.78
CA GLU A 235 -4.22 12.47 -13.09
C GLU A 235 -2.91 11.92 -13.65
N ASP A 236 -1.96 12.80 -13.99
CA ASP A 236 -0.62 12.42 -14.45
C ASP A 236 0.38 12.44 -13.28
N GLN A 237 1.34 11.52 -13.30
CA GLN A 237 2.41 11.44 -12.32
C GLN A 237 3.77 11.28 -12.98
N TRP A 238 4.77 11.99 -12.47
CA TRP A 238 6.18 11.75 -12.74
C TRP A 238 6.92 11.54 -11.43
N SER A 239 7.74 10.50 -11.34
CA SER A 239 8.50 10.19 -10.14
C SER A 239 9.96 9.93 -10.43
N THR A 240 10.78 10.27 -9.45
CA THR A 240 12.21 9.98 -9.42
C THR A 240 12.59 9.49 -8.03
N GLU A 241 13.38 8.43 -7.98
CA GLU A 241 13.91 7.86 -6.74
C GLU A 241 15.41 7.62 -6.90
N LEU A 242 16.17 7.95 -5.86
CA LEU A 242 17.56 7.55 -5.69
C LEU A 242 17.64 6.72 -4.41
N SER A 243 18.14 5.49 -4.53
CA SER A 243 18.27 4.56 -3.41
C SER A 243 19.68 3.98 -3.30
N VAL A 244 20.03 3.57 -2.09
CA VAL A 244 21.23 2.81 -1.79
C VAL A 244 20.85 1.61 -0.93
N LYS A 245 21.53 0.50 -1.14
CA LYS A 245 21.41 -0.69 -0.30
C LYS A 245 22.79 -1.27 -0.08
N GLY A 246 23.10 -1.62 1.16
CA GLY A 246 24.37 -2.20 1.55
C GLY A 246 24.21 -3.35 2.53
N TYR A 247 25.12 -4.32 2.46
CA TYR A 247 25.32 -5.36 3.45
C TYR A 247 26.81 -5.59 3.62
N VAL A 248 27.35 -5.31 4.79
CA VAL A 248 28.76 -5.54 5.11
C VAL A 248 28.84 -6.63 6.18
N PRO A 249 29.32 -7.84 5.86
CA PRO A 249 29.63 -8.84 6.86
C PRO A 249 30.93 -8.45 7.58
N THR A 250 30.90 -8.29 8.91
CA THR A 250 32.09 -7.99 9.71
C THR A 250 32.63 -9.28 10.33
N ARG A 251 33.24 -10.16 9.53
CA ARG A 251 33.83 -11.39 10.09
C ARG A 251 35.05 -11.08 10.97
N SER A 252 34.93 -11.28 12.28
CA SER A 252 36.08 -11.67 13.11
C SER A 252 36.32 -13.16 12.91
N ARG A 253 37.57 -13.56 12.66
CA ARG A 253 37.97 -14.97 12.50
C ARG A 253 37.81 -15.77 13.80
N GLU A 254 37.61 -15.08 14.91
CA GLU A 254 37.62 -15.61 16.28
C GLU A 254 36.23 -15.57 16.93
N SER A 255 35.21 -15.00 16.26
CA SER A 255 33.87 -14.82 16.84
C SER A 255 32.85 -15.87 16.41
N ALA A 256 32.07 -16.37 17.37
CA ALA A 256 30.90 -17.20 17.14
C ALA A 256 29.61 -16.37 16.88
N ALA A 257 29.65 -15.05 17.01
CA ALA A 257 28.50 -14.17 16.89
C ALA A 257 28.38 -13.55 15.49
N PRO A 258 27.16 -13.35 14.95
CA PRO A 258 26.97 -12.65 13.69
C PRO A 258 27.30 -11.17 13.86
N HIS A 259 28.34 -10.69 13.17
CA HIS A 259 28.55 -9.25 13.03
C HIS A 259 28.27 -8.87 11.58
N TRP A 260 27.33 -7.95 11.40
CA TRP A 260 27.02 -7.40 10.08
C TRP A 260 26.28 -6.09 10.25
N ILE A 261 26.39 -5.25 9.23
CA ILE A 261 25.54 -4.10 9.06
C ILE A 261 24.85 -4.24 7.72
N SER A 262 23.53 -4.03 7.70
CA SER A 262 22.78 -3.88 6.47
C SER A 262 21.88 -2.68 6.59
N GLY A 263 21.67 -2.00 5.48
CA GLY A 263 20.72 -0.93 5.42
C GLY A 263 20.31 -0.62 4.01
N ASN A 264 19.20 0.09 3.91
CA ASN A 264 18.75 0.72 2.70
C ASN A 264 18.28 2.13 3.01
N ALA A 265 18.41 3.03 2.04
CA ALA A 265 17.89 4.37 2.13
C ALA A 265 17.45 4.83 0.75
N ALA A 266 16.37 5.61 0.69
CA ALA A 266 15.83 6.16 -0.53
C ALA A 266 15.39 7.61 -0.32
N VAL A 267 15.68 8.47 -1.29
CA VAL A 267 15.02 9.76 -1.46
C VAL A 267 14.14 9.68 -2.68
N PHE A 268 12.92 10.20 -2.57
CA PHE A 268 11.97 10.20 -3.67
C PHE A 268 11.37 11.59 -3.89
N PHE A 269 11.00 11.85 -5.13
CA PHE A 269 10.25 13.02 -5.56
C PHE A 269 9.19 12.58 -6.55
N SER A 270 7.97 13.06 -6.39
CA SER A 270 6.84 12.83 -7.27
C SER A 270 6.12 14.14 -7.56
N TYR A 271 5.84 14.38 -8.83
CA TYR A 271 5.06 15.49 -9.32
C TYR A 271 3.75 14.96 -9.90
N PHE A 272 2.64 15.56 -9.51
CA PHE A 272 1.30 15.21 -9.99
C PHE A 272 0.67 16.42 -10.66
N ASP A 273 0.07 16.21 -11.82
CA ASP A 273 -0.73 17.23 -12.52
C ASP A 273 -2.15 16.73 -12.74
N ASN A 274 -3.11 17.67 -12.80
CA ASN A 274 -4.55 17.37 -12.80
C ASN A 274 -4.97 16.44 -11.66
N ALA A 275 -4.35 16.62 -10.49
CA ALA A 275 -4.55 15.72 -9.38
C ALA A 275 -5.91 15.88 -8.71
N PHE A 276 -6.46 14.79 -8.23
CA PHE A 276 -7.83 14.80 -7.70
C PHE A 276 -7.82 15.47 -6.33
N ARG A 277 -8.70 16.45 -6.18
CA ARG A 277 -8.83 17.25 -4.97
C ARG A 277 -10.30 17.28 -4.57
N ARG A 278 -10.56 17.10 -3.27
CA ARG A 278 -11.91 17.32 -2.72
C ARG A 278 -12.16 18.79 -2.52
N ILE A 279 -13.21 19.32 -3.15
CA ILE A 279 -13.63 20.70 -3.03
C ILE A 279 -15.03 20.79 -2.43
N ASN A 280 -15.29 21.85 -1.68
CA ASN A 280 -16.64 22.21 -1.25
C ASN A 280 -17.30 23.02 -2.37
N THR A 281 -18.46 22.59 -2.83
CA THR A 281 -19.24 23.26 -3.89
C THR A 281 -20.72 23.27 -3.53
N THR A 282 -21.55 23.83 -4.40
CA THR A 282 -23.01 23.79 -4.27
C THR A 282 -23.62 22.98 -5.39
N PHE A 283 -24.59 22.13 -5.04
CA PHE A 283 -25.36 21.34 -5.98
C PHE A 283 -26.84 21.43 -5.61
N ASN A 284 -27.68 21.86 -6.56
CA ASN A 284 -29.10 22.13 -6.33
C ASN A 284 -29.36 23.03 -5.10
N GLY A 285 -28.49 24.02 -4.87
CA GLY A 285 -28.59 24.97 -3.74
C GLY A 285 -28.14 24.43 -2.38
N GLY A 286 -27.70 23.17 -2.30
CA GLY A 286 -27.12 22.57 -1.09
C GLY A 286 -25.60 22.49 -1.15
N ASN A 287 -24.93 22.63 0.01
CA ASN A 287 -23.49 22.44 0.11
C ASN A 287 -23.14 20.95 -0.01
N VAL A 288 -22.23 20.63 -0.92
CA VAL A 288 -21.74 19.28 -1.19
C VAL A 288 -20.23 19.27 -1.33
N VAL A 289 -19.64 18.09 -1.24
CA VAL A 289 -18.24 17.83 -1.55
C VAL A 289 -18.19 17.15 -2.91
N GLN A 290 -17.18 17.46 -3.72
CA GLN A 290 -16.98 16.82 -5.02
C GLN A 290 -15.48 16.67 -5.27
N PHE A 291 -15.08 15.65 -6.04
CA PHE A 291 -13.73 15.57 -6.59
C PHE A 291 -13.60 16.46 -7.82
N ASP A 292 -12.44 17.08 -7.97
CA ASP A 292 -12.12 17.96 -9.10
C ASP A 292 -10.62 17.87 -9.44
N ASN A 293 -10.26 18.09 -10.70
CA ASN A 293 -8.88 18.11 -11.21
C ASN A 293 -8.18 19.45 -10.92
N SER A 294 -8.36 19.99 -9.72
CA SER A 294 -7.76 21.25 -9.28
C SER A 294 -6.47 21.08 -8.48
N GLY A 295 -6.02 19.86 -8.22
CA GLY A 295 -4.77 19.58 -7.53
C GLY A 295 -3.55 19.64 -8.45
N ARG A 296 -2.43 20.11 -7.91
CA ARG A 296 -1.10 19.91 -8.51
C ARG A 296 -0.10 19.70 -7.40
N TYR A 297 0.42 18.49 -7.27
CA TYR A 297 1.15 18.10 -6.07
C TYR A 297 2.65 17.93 -6.34
N ARG A 298 3.47 18.35 -5.37
CA ARG A 298 4.87 17.92 -5.24
C ARG A 298 4.98 17.14 -3.95
N ILE A 299 5.28 15.85 -4.03
CA ILE A 299 5.44 14.97 -2.89
C ILE A 299 6.85 14.44 -2.89
N TYR A 300 7.56 14.60 -1.79
CA TYR A 300 8.95 14.16 -1.68
C TYR A 300 9.26 13.71 -0.25
N GLY A 301 10.26 12.87 -0.11
CA GLY A 301 10.54 12.25 1.16
C GLY A 301 11.84 11.49 1.21
N PHE A 302 12.08 10.93 2.39
CA PHE A 302 13.22 10.11 2.71
C PHE A 302 12.77 8.92 3.55
N GLU A 303 13.25 7.75 3.18
CA GLU A 303 13.02 6.50 3.89
C GLU A 303 14.36 5.80 4.11
N ALA A 304 14.57 5.25 5.30
CA ALA A 304 15.76 4.48 5.60
C ALA A 304 15.49 3.38 6.62
N GLU A 305 16.23 2.29 6.49
CA GLU A 305 16.27 1.18 7.41
C GLU A 305 17.73 0.78 7.63
N VAL A 306 18.10 0.54 8.88
CA VAL A 306 19.41 0.03 9.26
C VAL A 306 19.26 -1.07 10.29
N SER A 307 20.02 -2.14 10.11
CA SER A 307 20.22 -3.22 11.06
C SER A 307 21.70 -3.40 11.28
N TRP A 308 22.15 -3.25 12.51
CA TRP A 308 23.55 -3.37 12.88
C TRP A 308 23.67 -4.36 14.03
N PHE A 309 24.20 -5.55 13.74
CA PHE A 309 24.48 -6.58 14.74
C PHE A 309 25.96 -6.56 15.10
N ILE A 310 26.19 -6.46 16.40
CA ILE A 310 27.49 -6.40 17.05
C ILE A 310 27.56 -7.64 17.95
N GLY A 311 28.60 -8.44 17.81
CA GLY A 311 28.86 -9.50 18.78
C GLY A 311 29.54 -8.96 20.04
N PRO A 312 29.60 -9.78 21.08
CA PRO A 312 29.92 -9.37 22.44
C PRO A 312 31.37 -8.95 22.67
N GLU A 313 32.24 -9.07 21.67
CA GLU A 313 33.67 -8.76 21.73
C GLU A 313 33.98 -7.26 21.65
N LEU A 314 33.01 -6.46 21.19
CA LEU A 314 33.10 -5.00 21.28
C LEU A 314 32.61 -4.60 22.66
N GLY A 315 33.55 -4.26 23.56
CA GLY A 315 33.27 -3.64 24.86
C GLY A 315 32.45 -2.38 24.71
N LEU A 316 31.13 -2.54 24.69
CA LEU A 316 30.16 -1.46 24.62
C LEU A 316 30.37 -0.61 25.88
N PHE A 317 30.73 0.67 25.69
CA PHE A 317 30.95 1.64 26.76
C PHE A 317 32.13 1.35 27.73
N GLY A 318 33.10 0.52 27.35
CA GLY A 318 34.25 0.21 28.21
C GLY A 318 33.90 -0.66 29.43
N LEU A 319 32.75 -1.36 29.39
CA LEU A 319 32.37 -2.36 30.39
C LEU A 319 33.12 -3.68 30.11
N PRO A 320 33.61 -4.39 31.14
CA PRO A 320 34.18 -5.73 30.96
C PRO A 320 33.12 -6.69 30.42
N THR A 321 33.37 -7.22 29.22
CA THR A 321 32.47 -8.09 28.44
C THR A 321 32.36 -9.50 29.00
N ASP A 322 33.36 -9.91 29.77
CA ASP A 322 33.61 -11.25 30.30
C ASP A 322 32.53 -11.74 31.28
N HIS A 323 31.63 -10.84 31.70
CA HIS A 323 30.56 -11.11 32.65
C HIS A 323 29.16 -10.79 32.13
N ILE A 324 29.03 -10.25 30.92
CA ILE A 324 27.75 -9.75 30.38
C ILE A 324 27.21 -10.63 29.25
N PHE A 325 28.09 -11.28 28.49
CA PHE A 325 27.70 -12.04 27.30
C PHE A 325 28.32 -13.44 27.29
N PHE A 326 27.56 -14.43 26.82
CA PHE A 326 28.06 -15.79 26.57
C PHE A 326 28.45 -15.98 25.10
N GLU A 327 29.22 -17.03 24.84
CA GLU A 327 29.63 -17.40 23.49
C GLU A 327 28.41 -17.64 22.57
N GLY A 328 28.31 -16.85 21.50
CA GLY A 328 27.23 -16.92 20.52
C GLY A 328 26.01 -16.04 20.83
N ASP A 329 26.10 -15.16 21.82
CA ASP A 329 25.14 -14.07 22.00
C ASP A 329 25.42 -12.92 21.02
N ALA A 330 24.44 -12.07 20.74
CA ALA A 330 24.59 -10.90 19.86
C ALA A 330 23.71 -9.73 20.31
N LEU A 331 24.16 -8.51 20.04
CA LEU A 331 23.40 -7.28 20.26
C LEU A 331 23.20 -6.55 18.93
N GLY A 332 21.95 -6.36 18.55
CA GLY A 332 21.53 -5.67 17.34
C GLY A 332 20.88 -4.32 17.65
N ILE A 333 21.15 -3.31 16.83
CA ILE A 333 20.34 -2.11 16.73
C ILE A 333 19.60 -2.18 15.40
N ILE A 334 18.27 -2.10 15.46
CA ILE A 334 17.41 -2.06 14.28
C ILE A 334 16.68 -0.73 14.32
N ALA A 335 16.75 0.05 13.25
CA ALA A 335 16.06 1.33 13.17
C ALA A 335 15.48 1.56 11.78
N ASN A 336 14.30 2.18 11.74
CA ASN A 336 13.74 2.73 10.51
C ASN A 336 13.39 4.21 10.68
N PHE A 337 13.29 4.91 9.56
CA PHE A 337 12.96 6.32 9.51
C PHE A 337 12.19 6.63 8.23
N THR A 338 11.08 7.34 8.36
CA THR A 338 10.26 7.80 7.24
C THR A 338 9.88 9.26 7.46
N TRP A 339 10.10 10.08 6.44
CA TRP A 339 9.64 11.46 6.39
C TRP A 339 9.09 11.78 5.01
N THR A 340 7.93 12.43 4.96
CA THR A 340 7.27 12.80 3.71
C THR A 340 6.71 14.21 3.84
N ARG A 341 6.84 14.98 2.76
CA ARG A 341 6.20 16.28 2.59
C ARG A 341 5.46 16.30 1.26
N GLY A 342 4.27 16.91 1.28
CA GLY A 342 3.47 17.13 0.09
C GLY A 342 2.96 18.56 0.06
N ASP A 343 3.19 19.27 -1.04
CA ASP A 343 2.70 20.63 -1.28
C ASP A 343 1.78 20.63 -2.52
N ASP A 344 0.56 21.15 -2.37
CA ASP A 344 -0.35 21.49 -3.48
C ASP A 344 0.03 22.87 -4.02
N ILE A 345 0.89 22.86 -5.03
CA ILE A 345 1.49 24.07 -5.57
C ILE A 345 0.53 24.90 -6.41
N LYS A 346 -0.63 24.35 -6.82
CA LYS A 346 -1.67 25.11 -7.54
C LYS A 346 -2.53 25.92 -6.57
N ASN A 347 -2.74 25.40 -5.36
CA ASN A 347 -3.61 26.01 -4.34
C ASN A 347 -2.84 26.62 -3.16
N ASP A 348 -1.50 26.58 -3.20
CA ASP A 348 -0.58 27.12 -2.18
C ASP A 348 -0.88 26.61 -0.76
N GLU A 349 -1.00 25.28 -0.62
CA GLU A 349 -1.21 24.65 0.68
C GLU A 349 -0.63 23.24 0.78
N PRO A 350 -0.46 22.67 1.99
CA PRO A 350 -0.05 21.29 2.12
C PRO A 350 -1.05 20.31 1.51
N VAL A 351 -0.55 19.21 0.94
CA VAL A 351 -1.40 18.09 0.52
C VAL A 351 -2.08 17.47 1.75
N SER A 352 -3.35 17.10 1.60
CA SER A 352 -4.09 16.49 2.70
C SER A 352 -3.52 15.11 3.07
N ARG A 353 -3.48 14.82 4.38
CA ARG A 353 -3.13 13.51 4.97
C ARG A 353 -1.69 13.02 4.69
N ILE A 354 -0.76 13.93 4.44
CA ILE A 354 0.66 13.57 4.46
C ILE A 354 1.04 13.07 5.86
N PRO A 355 1.58 11.84 5.99
CA PRO A 355 1.94 11.30 7.29
C PRO A 355 2.99 12.18 8.00
N PRO A 356 2.99 12.23 9.35
CA PRO A 356 4.10 12.81 10.09
C PRO A 356 5.38 11.98 9.89
N LEU A 357 6.49 12.52 10.40
CA LEU A 357 7.71 11.74 10.58
C LEU A 357 7.44 10.51 11.45
N MET A 358 7.92 9.34 11.04
CA MET A 358 7.82 8.10 11.80
C MET A 358 9.19 7.43 11.92
N THR A 359 9.46 6.85 13.07
CA THR A 359 10.66 6.03 13.31
C THR A 359 10.38 4.97 14.36
N GLU A 360 10.93 3.79 14.17
CA GLU A 360 11.05 2.76 15.20
C GLU A 360 12.53 2.47 15.42
N VAL A 361 12.94 2.41 16.69
CA VAL A 361 14.28 1.98 17.10
C VAL A 361 14.14 0.83 18.08
N ALA A 362 14.82 -0.26 17.80
CA ALA A 362 14.81 -1.48 18.59
C ALA A 362 16.24 -1.89 18.96
N LEU A 363 16.39 -2.34 20.20
CA LEU A 363 17.62 -2.96 20.69
C LEU A 363 17.35 -4.45 20.83
N ARG A 364 17.98 -5.28 20.01
CA ARG A 364 17.76 -6.72 19.97
C ARG A 364 18.91 -7.45 20.62
N TYR A 365 18.64 -8.15 21.70
CA TYR A 365 19.56 -9.10 22.30
C TYR A 365 19.20 -10.51 21.85
N GLU A 366 20.15 -11.22 21.23
CA GLU A 366 20.01 -12.63 20.90
C GLU A 366 20.89 -13.47 21.82
N ALA A 367 20.29 -14.48 22.45
CA ALA A 367 20.95 -15.37 23.38
C ALA A 367 20.92 -16.82 22.90
N MET A 368 21.82 -17.63 23.46
CA MET A 368 21.88 -19.09 23.21
C MET A 368 22.01 -19.41 21.71
N ARG A 369 22.90 -18.69 21.00
CA ARG A 369 23.10 -18.84 19.54
C ARG A 369 21.80 -18.60 18.75
N GLY A 370 21.08 -17.53 19.10
CA GLY A 370 19.86 -17.09 18.42
C GLY A 370 18.58 -17.85 18.79
N LYS A 371 18.62 -18.75 19.78
CA LYS A 371 17.41 -19.49 20.21
C LYS A 371 16.44 -18.62 21.00
N ILE A 372 16.93 -17.57 21.65
CA ILE A 372 16.10 -16.62 22.39
C ILE A 372 16.45 -15.23 21.88
N TYR A 373 15.45 -14.38 21.68
CA TYR A 373 15.70 -12.96 21.52
C TYR A 373 14.80 -12.12 22.42
N LEU A 374 15.33 -10.98 22.86
CA LEU A 374 14.62 -9.93 23.56
C LEU A 374 14.87 -8.61 22.83
N GLU A 375 13.80 -7.92 22.46
CA GLU A 375 13.85 -6.73 21.61
C GLU A 375 12.90 -5.66 22.16
N PRO A 376 13.32 -4.89 23.18
CA PRO A 376 12.67 -3.63 23.51
C PRO A 376 12.75 -2.68 22.31
N TYR A 377 11.65 -1.97 22.04
CA TYR A 377 11.57 -1.01 20.96
C TYR A 377 10.79 0.24 21.34
N LEU A 378 11.11 1.34 20.68
CA LEU A 378 10.43 2.62 20.76
C LEU A 378 9.90 2.98 19.38
N GLN A 379 8.61 3.27 19.29
CA GLN A 379 8.00 3.86 18.11
C GLN A 379 7.73 5.34 18.38
N PHE A 380 8.33 6.22 17.58
CA PHE A 380 8.06 7.66 17.61
C PHE A 380 7.30 8.07 16.37
N VAL A 381 6.22 8.82 16.60
CA VAL A 381 5.45 9.50 15.58
C VAL A 381 5.48 10.98 15.89
N GLY A 382 6.07 11.75 14.98
CA GLY A 382 6.24 13.19 15.10
C GLY A 382 4.91 13.93 14.97
N ARG A 383 4.97 15.24 15.25
CA ARG A 383 3.83 16.13 15.06
C ARG A 383 3.67 16.47 13.58
N GLN A 384 2.44 16.44 13.07
CA GLN A 384 2.11 16.96 11.73
C GLN A 384 1.46 18.33 11.84
N ASP A 385 2.17 19.37 11.41
CA ASP A 385 1.68 20.75 11.37
C ASP A 385 1.32 21.23 9.95
N GLN A 386 1.71 20.48 8.93
CA GLN A 386 1.41 20.80 7.53
C GLN A 386 0.05 20.23 7.15
N LEU A 387 -1.01 20.93 7.58
CA LEU A 387 -2.40 20.53 7.34
C LEU A 387 -3.02 21.36 6.20
N ALA A 388 -3.56 20.66 5.20
CA ALA A 388 -4.45 21.24 4.19
C ALA A 388 -5.62 22.00 4.84
N SER A 389 -6.11 23.06 4.19
CA SER A 389 -7.26 23.85 4.64
C SER A 389 -8.49 22.99 4.95
N GLY A 390 -8.80 22.01 4.10
CA GLY A 390 -9.92 21.07 4.30
C GLY A 390 -9.78 20.16 5.53
N ASN A 391 -8.59 20.04 6.11
CA ASN A 391 -8.37 19.31 7.36
C ASN A 391 -8.47 20.23 8.59
N LYS A 392 -8.34 21.55 8.42
CA LYS A 392 -8.44 22.51 9.52
C LYS A 392 -9.87 22.57 10.03
N GLY A 393 -10.07 22.23 11.30
CA GLY A 393 -11.40 22.19 11.94
C GLY A 393 -12.07 20.81 11.93
N ASP A 394 -11.49 19.82 11.25
CA ASP A 394 -11.89 18.42 11.43
C ASP A 394 -11.25 17.87 12.71
N VAL A 395 -12.09 17.42 13.65
CA VAL A 395 -11.68 16.88 14.96
C VAL A 395 -10.67 15.73 14.88
N ARG A 396 -10.59 15.04 13.74
CA ARG A 396 -9.63 13.95 13.48
C ARG A 396 -8.22 14.45 13.16
N PHE A 397 -8.07 15.75 12.92
CA PHE A 397 -6.82 16.43 12.60
C PHE A 397 -6.50 17.54 13.61
N THR A 398 -7.40 17.83 14.56
CA THR A 398 -7.20 18.89 15.54
C THR A 398 -6.10 18.49 16.53
N PRO A 399 -5.01 19.26 16.66
CA PRO A 399 -3.91 18.96 17.55
C PRO A 399 -4.37 19.07 19.01
N HIS A 400 -4.77 17.95 19.60
CA HIS A 400 -4.77 17.79 21.06
C HIS A 400 -3.37 17.32 21.50
N ASP A 401 -3.17 17.07 22.80
CA ASP A 401 -1.91 16.62 23.45
C ASP A 401 -1.30 15.30 22.91
N GLU A 402 -1.85 14.78 21.81
CA GLU A 402 -1.52 13.51 21.15
C GLU A 402 -1.06 13.68 19.70
N ALA A 403 -0.87 14.91 19.22
CA ALA A 403 -0.42 15.20 17.86
C ALA A 403 0.94 14.55 17.50
N SER A 404 1.72 14.17 18.52
CA SER A 404 2.91 13.32 18.45
C SER A 404 2.90 12.33 19.60
N TYR A 405 3.45 11.14 19.41
CA TYR A 405 3.53 10.15 20.48
C TYR A 405 4.77 9.27 20.40
N VAL A 406 5.13 8.74 21.57
CA VAL A 406 6.12 7.66 21.73
C VAL A 406 5.41 6.48 22.36
N LEU A 407 5.52 5.32 21.74
CA LEU A 407 5.06 4.04 22.29
C LEU A 407 6.28 3.18 22.60
N PHE A 408 6.31 2.61 23.81
CA PHE A 408 7.28 1.59 24.19
C PHE A 408 6.66 0.21 24.01
N GLY A 409 7.44 -0.72 23.47
CA GLY A 409 7.03 -2.10 23.33
C GLY A 409 8.18 -3.08 23.55
N LEU A 410 7.83 -4.35 23.60
CA LEU A 410 8.76 -5.45 23.80
C LEU A 410 8.38 -6.60 22.88
N ARG A 411 9.32 -7.05 22.06
CA ARG A 411 9.23 -8.30 21.34
C ARG A 411 10.17 -9.30 22.00
N ALA A 412 9.72 -10.54 22.15
CA ALA A 412 10.55 -11.63 22.61
C ALA A 412 10.20 -12.88 21.80
N GLY A 413 11.18 -13.72 21.53
CA GLY A 413 10.93 -14.99 20.85
C GLY A 413 11.82 -16.09 21.34
N TRP A 414 11.32 -17.31 21.18
CA TRP A 414 11.97 -18.54 21.60
C TRP A 414 11.82 -19.62 20.52
N TYR A 415 12.97 -20.14 20.09
CA TYR A 415 13.12 -21.23 19.13
C TYR A 415 13.66 -22.47 19.86
N PRO A 416 12.81 -23.21 20.59
CA PRO A 416 13.25 -24.42 21.28
C PRO A 416 13.77 -25.49 20.30
N VAL A 417 13.18 -25.56 19.10
CA VAL A 417 13.58 -26.44 18.00
C VAL A 417 13.47 -25.69 16.67
N ARG A 418 14.12 -26.19 15.61
CA ARG A 418 14.25 -25.47 14.32
C ARG A 418 12.92 -25.17 13.62
N ASN A 419 11.92 -25.99 13.87
CA ASN A 419 10.64 -25.94 13.17
C ASN A 419 9.51 -25.41 14.05
N PHE A 420 9.80 -24.96 15.28
CA PHE A 420 8.82 -24.40 16.19
C PHE A 420 9.34 -23.10 16.81
N ASN A 421 8.55 -22.04 16.71
CA ASN A 421 8.84 -20.77 17.37
C ASN A 421 7.65 -20.30 18.22
N VAL A 422 7.95 -19.59 19.29
CA VAL A 422 6.98 -18.88 20.13
C VAL A 422 7.40 -17.42 20.18
N ASN A 423 6.49 -16.49 19.88
CA ASN A 423 6.78 -15.06 19.92
C ASN A 423 5.76 -14.34 20.80
N LEU A 424 6.26 -13.44 21.63
CA LEU A 424 5.52 -12.49 22.44
C LEU A 424 5.76 -11.09 21.88
N ASN A 425 4.69 -10.34 21.65
CA ASN A 425 4.75 -8.92 21.30
C ASN A 425 3.85 -8.13 22.25
N ILE A 426 4.45 -7.30 23.09
CA ILE A 426 3.75 -6.37 23.97
C ILE A 426 3.89 -4.98 23.37
N GLN A 427 2.78 -4.43 22.88
CA GLN A 427 2.71 -3.11 22.28
C GLN A 427 2.15 -2.11 23.29
N ASN A 428 2.61 -0.86 23.24
CA ASN A 428 2.11 0.24 24.07
C ASN A 428 2.10 -0.12 25.58
N ILE A 429 3.26 -0.52 26.11
CA ILE A 429 3.43 -0.94 27.52
C ILE A 429 2.98 0.16 28.49
N GLY A 430 3.18 1.43 28.13
CA GLY A 430 2.75 2.58 28.94
C GLY A 430 1.24 2.85 28.91
N ASN A 431 0.46 2.05 28.18
CA ASN A 431 -0.99 2.22 28.00
C ASN A 431 -1.38 3.65 27.58
N ARG A 432 -0.58 4.26 26.71
CA ARG A 432 -0.77 5.64 26.24
C ARG A 432 -1.98 5.71 25.30
N ALA A 433 -2.83 6.71 25.47
CA ALA A 433 -3.83 7.06 24.47
C ALA A 433 -3.14 7.74 23.28
N TYR A 434 -3.42 7.26 22.08
CA TYR A 434 -2.92 7.83 20.84
C TYR A 434 -3.92 7.59 19.71
N HIS A 435 -3.83 8.40 18.65
CA HIS A 435 -4.57 8.20 17.41
C HIS A 435 -3.68 8.58 16.23
N GLY A 436 -3.83 7.87 15.11
CA GLY A 436 -3.14 8.22 13.87
C GLY A 436 -3.72 9.49 13.26
N LEU A 437 -2.90 10.24 12.52
CA LEU A 437 -3.33 11.45 11.81
C LEU A 437 -4.57 11.17 10.93
N GLY A 438 -5.64 11.95 11.12
CA GLY A 438 -6.87 11.81 10.34
C GLY A 438 -7.71 10.58 10.70
N ASN A 439 -7.35 9.85 11.77
CA ASN A 439 -8.16 8.78 12.33
C ASN A 439 -9.07 9.31 13.43
N GLY A 440 -10.35 8.91 13.41
CA GLY A 440 -11.34 9.29 14.41
C GLY A 440 -11.42 8.33 15.59
N THR A 441 -10.59 7.29 15.62
CA THR A 441 -10.55 6.29 16.70
C THR A 441 -9.15 6.17 17.26
N PHE A 442 -9.07 6.03 18.58
CA PHE A 442 -7.82 5.73 19.28
C PHE A 442 -7.28 4.36 18.87
N GLY A 443 -5.96 4.27 18.83
CA GLY A 443 -5.27 2.98 18.74
C GLY A 443 -5.46 2.14 20.01
N PRO A 444 -5.14 0.85 19.96
CA PRO A 444 -5.21 -0.01 21.14
C PRO A 444 -4.32 0.51 22.27
N GLY A 445 -4.77 0.35 23.51
CA GLY A 445 -3.94 0.51 24.71
C GLY A 445 -2.84 -0.55 24.78
N THR A 446 -2.44 -0.98 25.98
CA THR A 446 -1.51 -2.13 26.08
C THR A 446 -2.11 -3.36 25.40
N ASN A 447 -1.39 -3.88 24.41
CA ASN A 447 -1.82 -5.02 23.61
C ASN A 447 -0.76 -6.12 23.70
N VAL A 448 -1.18 -7.32 24.08
CA VAL A 448 -0.28 -8.48 24.24
C VAL A 448 -0.67 -9.54 23.22
N ILE A 449 0.25 -9.85 22.34
CA ILE A 449 0.09 -10.86 21.30
C ILE A 449 1.05 -12.00 21.61
N LEU A 450 0.51 -13.19 21.80
CA LEU A 450 1.28 -14.43 21.87
C LEU A 450 0.99 -15.23 20.60
N SER A 451 2.04 -15.68 19.93
CA SER A 451 1.96 -16.49 18.72
C SER A 451 2.89 -17.69 18.82
N ALA A 452 2.52 -18.79 18.15
CA ALA A 452 3.38 -19.93 17.96
C ALA A 452 3.25 -20.43 16.52
N GLU A 453 4.36 -20.76 15.89
CA GLU A 453 4.42 -21.24 14.52
C GLU A 453 5.11 -22.60 14.48
N LEU A 454 4.50 -23.58 13.82
CA LEU A 454 5.07 -24.89 13.55
C LEU A 454 5.20 -25.06 12.03
N LYS A 455 6.42 -25.29 11.56
CA LYS A 455 6.71 -25.65 10.16
C LYS A 455 6.83 -27.18 10.06
N TRP A 456 6.11 -27.79 9.15
CA TRP A 456 6.18 -29.23 8.90
C TRP A 456 6.62 -29.54 7.48
#